data_AF-A0A1I8CRT1-F1
#
_entry.id   AF-A0A1I8CRT1-F1
#
_cell.length_a   1.000
_cell.length_b   1.000
_cell.length_c   1.000
_cell.angle_alpha   90.00
_cell.angle_beta   90.00
_cell.angle_gamma   90.00
#
_symmetry.space_group_name_H-M   'P 1'
#
loop_
_entity.id
_entity.type
_entity.pdbx_description
1 polymer ?
#
loop_
_entity_poly.entity_id
_entity_poly.type
_entity_poly.pdbx_seq_one_letter_code
_entity_poly.pdbx_strand_id
1 'polypeptide(L)'
;MYIYPSSNYALLFHLYLLSSLPNRVFDSRQHRCCFNLIHAKIGLFVCGTLLFHQITIGVLWLINQKEFGNGHHSWTIILVIAMRVLQLPSVVLMYYSLWKQNPYFLIPVGVTQIMIGTLADIYSLLKIIADAEAVNAWWLPCKDSFQILNIIIPMFLYFCAVFVFLYALCRCHVYFLAKSAFELERDNARRHFEDLYGCNYNGSNEYIEGTTQF
;
A
#
# COMPACT_ATOMS: atom_id res chain seq x y z
N MET A 1 -32.02 3.87 20.50
CA MET A 1 -31.04 4.89 20.94
C MET A 1 -29.66 4.35 20.57
N TYR A 2 -29.19 4.63 19.35
CA TYR A 2 -27.88 4.17 18.89
C TYR A 2 -26.89 5.31 19.04
N ILE A 3 -25.96 5.11 19.98
CA ILE A 3 -24.83 5.99 20.24
C ILE A 3 -23.85 5.79 19.08
N TYR A 4 -23.66 6.82 18.27
CA TYR A 4 -22.51 6.97 17.38
C TYR A 4 -21.40 7.67 18.16
N PRO A 5 -20.24 7.04 18.43
CA PRO A 5 -19.05 7.78 18.78
C PRO A 5 -18.01 7.72 17.66
N SER A 6 -17.38 8.86 17.39
CA SER A 6 -16.02 9.03 16.83
C SER A 6 -15.74 8.94 15.32
N SER A 7 -16.73 8.76 14.42
CA SER A 7 -16.47 8.71 12.96
C SER A 7 -16.29 10.08 12.26
N ASN A 8 -16.49 11.20 12.95
CA ASN A 8 -16.56 12.50 12.29
C ASN A 8 -15.24 12.95 11.65
N TYR A 9 -14.08 12.55 12.16
CA TYR A 9 -12.79 12.97 11.56
C TYR A 9 -12.45 12.18 10.30
N ALA A 10 -12.78 10.88 10.26
CA ALA A 10 -12.62 10.08 9.05
C ALA A 10 -13.60 10.55 7.98
N LEU A 11 -14.86 10.84 8.35
CA LEU A 11 -15.85 11.37 7.43
C LEU A 11 -15.47 12.77 6.93
N LEU A 12 -14.95 13.66 7.79
CA LEU A 12 -14.46 14.98 7.38
C LEU A 12 -13.22 14.90 6.49
N PHE A 13 -12.28 14.00 6.78
CA PHE A 13 -11.12 13.78 5.91
C PHE A 13 -11.56 13.22 4.55
N HIS A 14 -12.49 12.26 4.53
CA HIS A 14 -13.09 11.75 3.30
C HIS A 14 -13.87 12.83 2.53
N LEU A 15 -14.66 13.66 3.22
CA LEU A 15 -15.43 14.76 2.63
C LEU A 15 -14.53 15.89 2.12
N TYR A 16 -13.42 16.18 2.80
CA TYR A 16 -12.43 17.16 2.36
C TYR A 16 -11.63 16.64 1.15
N LEU A 17 -11.32 15.34 1.11
CA LEU A 17 -10.73 14.71 -0.06
C LEU A 17 -11.71 14.73 -1.25
N LEU A 18 -12.99 14.43 -1.00
CA LEU A 18 -14.08 14.44 -1.97
C LEU A 18 -14.38 15.85 -2.51
N SER A 19 -14.33 16.89 -1.67
CA SER A 19 -14.56 18.27 -2.10
C SER A 19 -13.40 18.85 -2.91
N SER A 20 -12.20 18.26 -2.80
CA SER A 20 -11.03 18.60 -3.62
C SER A 20 -10.99 17.91 -4.98
N LEU A 21 -11.89 16.96 -5.24
CA LEU A 21 -12.02 16.30 -6.54
C LEU A 21 -12.90 17.18 -7.45
N PRO A 22 -12.33 17.85 -8.47
CA PRO A 22 -13.16 18.63 -9.40
C PRO A 22 -14.19 17.72 -10.09
N ASN A 23 -15.43 18.20 -10.17
CA ASN A 23 -16.66 17.61 -10.75
C ASN A 23 -16.58 17.19 -12.24
N ARG A 24 -15.41 16.74 -12.74
CA ARG A 24 -15.22 16.19 -14.09
C ARG A 24 -14.80 14.73 -13.98
N VAL A 25 -15.74 13.90 -13.53
CA VAL A 25 -15.56 12.46 -13.44
C VAL A 25 -16.03 11.86 -14.76
N PHE A 26 -15.07 11.38 -15.56
CA PHE A 26 -15.22 10.66 -16.83
C PHE A 26 -15.32 11.47 -18.14
N ASP A 27 -14.15 11.83 -18.68
CA ASP A 27 -13.96 12.25 -20.08
C ASP A 27 -13.14 11.16 -20.82
N SER A 28 -13.61 10.74 -21.99
CA SER A 28 -13.07 9.66 -22.87
C SER A 28 -11.58 9.78 -23.25
N ARG A 29 -10.91 10.90 -22.94
CA ARG A 29 -9.43 11.03 -22.95
C ARG A 29 -8.74 10.17 -21.87
N GLN A 30 -9.51 9.50 -21.01
CA GLN A 30 -9.11 8.66 -19.88
C GLN A 30 -8.51 7.28 -20.20
N HIS A 31 -8.23 6.92 -21.46
CA HIS A 31 -7.42 5.73 -21.74
C HIS A 31 -6.03 5.77 -21.06
N ARG A 32 -5.49 6.97 -20.78
CA ARG A 32 -4.26 7.14 -19.96
C ARG A 32 -4.48 6.89 -18.47
N CYS A 33 -5.69 7.13 -17.95
CA CYS A 33 -6.04 6.82 -16.57
C CYS A 33 -6.10 5.31 -16.35
N CYS A 34 -6.76 4.54 -17.23
CA CYS A 34 -6.83 3.07 -17.13
C CYS A 34 -5.44 2.40 -17.21
N PHE A 35 -4.52 2.93 -18.01
CA PHE A 35 -3.15 2.42 -18.10
C PHE A 35 -2.35 2.72 -16.82
N ASN A 36 -2.40 3.96 -16.32
CA ASN A 36 -1.85 4.32 -15.01
C ASN A 36 -2.49 3.51 -13.86
N LEU A 37 -3.70 3.00 -14.07
CA LEU A 37 -4.47 2.29 -13.08
C LEU A 37 -4.09 0.81 -12.93
N ILE A 38 -4.02 0.12 -14.05
CA ILE A 38 -3.48 -1.23 -14.14
C ILE A 38 -2.04 -1.19 -13.62
N HIS A 39 -1.30 -0.13 -13.95
CA HIS A 39 0.05 0.08 -13.46
C HIS A 39 0.12 0.38 -11.95
N ALA A 40 -0.81 1.16 -11.38
CA ALA A 40 -0.84 1.43 -9.95
C ALA A 40 -1.24 0.18 -9.14
N LYS A 41 -2.22 -0.59 -9.62
CA LYS A 41 -2.63 -1.85 -8.99
C LYS A 41 -1.54 -2.90 -9.09
N ILE A 42 -0.99 -3.14 -10.28
CA ILE A 42 0.14 -4.06 -10.49
C ILE A 42 1.34 -3.59 -9.67
N GLY A 43 1.66 -2.31 -9.71
CA GLY A 43 2.75 -1.71 -8.94
C GLY A 43 2.58 -1.94 -7.44
N LEU A 44 1.38 -1.73 -6.89
CA LEU A 44 1.14 -1.95 -5.47
C LEU A 44 1.11 -3.45 -5.10
N PHE A 45 0.67 -4.33 -6.01
CA PHE A 45 0.84 -5.78 -5.88
C PHE A 45 2.33 -6.17 -5.83
N VAL A 46 3.14 -5.63 -6.74
CA VAL A 46 4.60 -5.84 -6.77
C VAL A 46 5.25 -5.30 -5.49
N CYS A 47 4.88 -4.10 -5.04
CA CYS A 47 5.37 -3.55 -3.78
C CYS A 47 4.98 -4.44 -2.59
N GLY A 48 3.75 -4.93 -2.54
CA GLY A 48 3.33 -5.92 -1.53
C GLY A 48 4.17 -7.19 -1.57
N THR A 49 4.52 -7.66 -2.77
CA THR A 49 5.36 -8.86 -2.95
C THR A 49 6.77 -8.61 -2.47
N LEU A 50 7.34 -7.45 -2.77
CA LEU A 50 8.67 -7.06 -2.32
C LEU A 50 8.71 -6.92 -0.79
N LEU A 51 7.69 -6.31 -0.18
CA LEU A 51 7.55 -6.23 1.27
C LEU A 51 7.46 -7.63 1.90
N PHE A 52 6.69 -8.55 1.31
CA PHE A 52 6.62 -9.93 1.77
C PHE A 52 8.00 -10.60 1.74
N HIS A 53 8.71 -10.51 0.62
CA HIS A 53 10.06 -11.08 0.47
C HIS A 53 11.04 -10.46 1.48
N GLN A 54 11.01 -9.14 1.66
CA GLN A 54 11.84 -8.44 2.64
C GLN A 54 11.58 -8.94 4.07
N ILE A 55 10.32 -9.15 4.45
CA ILE A 55 9.98 -9.70 5.77
C ILE A 55 10.51 -11.13 5.90
N THR A 56 10.24 -12.01 4.92
CA THR A 56 10.65 -13.41 4.98
C THR A 56 12.18 -13.56 4.99
N ILE A 57 12.89 -12.87 4.11
CA ILE A 57 14.36 -12.88 4.04
C ILE A 57 14.93 -12.29 5.32
N GLY A 58 14.37 -11.18 5.82
CA GLY A 58 14.81 -10.54 7.07
C GLY A 58 14.67 -11.47 8.27
N VAL A 59 13.54 -12.17 8.40
CA VAL A 59 13.32 -13.16 9.47
C VAL A 59 14.31 -14.32 9.36
N LEU A 60 14.46 -14.90 8.16
CA LEU A 60 15.40 -16.01 7.95
C LEU A 60 16.84 -15.62 8.24
N TRP A 61 17.25 -14.42 7.83
CA TRP A 61 18.58 -13.88 8.10
C TRP A 61 18.80 -13.68 9.60
N LEU A 62 17.83 -13.08 10.32
CA LEU A 62 17.93 -12.87 11.77
C LEU A 62 18.00 -14.18 12.56
N ILE A 63 17.27 -15.22 12.13
CA ILE A 63 17.30 -16.54 12.76
C ILE A 63 18.66 -17.24 12.53
N ASN A 64 19.28 -17.03 11.37
CA ASN A 64 20.58 -17.64 11.03
C ASN A 64 21.79 -16.89 11.64
N GLN A 65 21.57 -15.82 12.39
CA GLN A 65 22.65 -15.09 13.06
C GLN A 65 23.26 -15.92 14.19
N LYS A 66 24.59 -15.86 14.33
CA LYS A 66 25.34 -16.63 15.35
C LYS A 66 24.87 -16.35 16.78
N GLU A 67 24.36 -15.16 17.03
CA GLU A 67 23.77 -14.76 18.32
C GLU A 67 22.50 -15.55 18.66
N PHE A 68 21.73 -15.98 17.65
CA PHE A 68 20.58 -16.86 17.85
C PHE A 68 21.01 -18.31 18.07
N GLY A 69 22.05 -18.77 17.37
CA GLY A 69 22.60 -20.13 17.47
C GLY A 69 23.37 -20.43 18.75
N ASN A 70 23.99 -19.42 19.38
CA ASN A 70 24.82 -19.58 20.58
C ASN A 70 24.05 -19.42 21.91
N GLY A 71 22.72 -19.31 21.89
CA GLY A 71 21.87 -19.22 23.09
C GLY A 71 21.93 -17.89 23.84
N HIS A 72 22.80 -16.95 23.44
CA HIS A 72 22.82 -15.57 23.93
C HIS A 72 21.79 -14.72 23.14
N HIS A 73 20.52 -14.96 23.42
CA HIS A 73 19.44 -14.22 22.78
C HIS A 73 19.46 -12.75 23.23
N SER A 74 19.95 -11.86 22.37
CA SER A 74 19.72 -10.43 22.53
C SER A 74 18.22 -10.16 22.40
N TRP A 75 17.62 -9.59 23.45
CA TRP A 75 16.21 -9.18 23.47
C TRP A 75 15.84 -8.31 22.26
N THR A 76 16.80 -7.55 21.75
CA THR A 76 16.63 -6.70 20.56
C THR A 76 16.34 -7.52 19.31
N ILE A 77 17.01 -8.67 19.11
CA ILE A 77 16.80 -9.53 17.93
C ILE A 77 15.42 -10.19 17.99
N ILE A 78 15.03 -10.69 19.17
CA ILE A 78 13.71 -11.28 19.39
C ILE A 78 12.62 -10.25 19.07
N LEU A 79 12.77 -9.02 19.57
CA LEU A 79 11.82 -7.93 19.33
C LEU A 79 11.72 -7.58 17.85
N VAL A 80 12.83 -7.56 17.11
CA VAL A 80 12.84 -7.29 15.66
C VAL A 80 12.17 -8.43 14.88
N ILE A 81 12.40 -9.68 15.25
CA ILE A 81 11.71 -10.83 14.67
C ILE A 81 10.20 -10.74 14.95
N ALA A 82 9.81 -10.40 16.18
CA ALA A 82 8.41 -10.22 16.55
C ALA A 82 7.74 -9.11 15.73
N MET A 83 8.42 -7.97 15.55
CA MET A 83 7.95 -6.88 14.68
C MET A 83 7.75 -7.37 13.23
N ARG A 84 8.71 -8.11 12.67
CA ARG A 84 8.63 -8.69 11.32
C ARG A 84 7.43 -9.64 11.17
N VAL A 85 7.21 -10.52 12.14
CA VAL A 85 6.07 -11.44 12.14
C VAL A 85 4.75 -10.66 12.22
N LEU A 86 4.70 -9.60 13.02
CA LEU A 86 3.52 -8.73 13.15
C LEU A 86 3.21 -7.95 11.87
N GLN A 87 4.17 -7.76 10.97
CA GLN A 87 3.95 -7.16 9.65
C GLN A 87 3.23 -8.11 8.66
N LEU A 88 3.35 -9.43 8.83
CA LEU A 88 2.77 -10.40 7.89
C LEU A 88 1.24 -10.27 7.77
N PRO A 89 0.47 -10.17 8.87
CA PRO A 89 -0.96 -9.89 8.79
C PRO A 89 -1.29 -8.62 8.00
N SER A 90 -0.51 -7.54 8.19
CA SER A 90 -0.71 -6.28 7.47
C SER A 90 -0.51 -6.47 5.97
N VAL A 91 0.56 -7.15 5.55
CA VAL A 91 0.78 -7.43 4.11
C VAL A 91 -0.36 -8.28 3.53
N VAL A 92 -0.81 -9.32 4.24
CA VAL A 92 -1.93 -10.17 3.80
C VAL A 92 -3.23 -9.38 3.68
N LEU A 93 -3.55 -8.53 4.66
CA LEU A 93 -4.73 -7.67 4.61
C LEU A 93 -4.65 -6.65 3.48
N MET A 94 -3.46 -6.12 3.18
CA MET A 94 -3.24 -5.24 2.04
C MET A 94 -3.51 -5.97 0.71
N TYR A 95 -2.98 -7.18 0.54
CA TYR A 95 -3.29 -8.03 -0.63
C TYR A 95 -4.78 -8.32 -0.77
N TYR A 96 -5.42 -8.70 0.34
CA TYR A 96 -6.86 -8.94 0.36
C TYR A 96 -7.65 -7.69 -0.06
N SER A 97 -7.26 -6.53 0.45
CA SER A 97 -7.87 -5.24 0.11
C SER A 97 -7.68 -4.88 -1.37
N LEU A 98 -6.51 -5.16 -1.93
CA LEU A 98 -6.23 -4.97 -3.36
C LEU A 98 -7.01 -5.94 -4.26
N TRP A 99 -7.18 -7.18 -3.80
CA TRP A 99 -7.96 -8.20 -4.51
C TRP A 99 -9.44 -7.84 -4.53
N LYS A 100 -10.01 -7.53 -3.37
CA LYS A 100 -11.42 -7.13 -3.20
C LYS A 100 -11.70 -5.69 -3.61
N GLN A 101 -10.66 -4.91 -3.94
CA GLN A 101 -10.76 -3.49 -4.32
C GLN A 101 -11.44 -2.64 -3.23
N ASN A 102 -11.19 -2.98 -1.96
CA ASN A 102 -11.78 -2.30 -0.82
C ASN A 102 -10.87 -1.12 -0.38
N PRO A 103 -11.32 0.15 -0.48
CA PRO A 103 -10.50 1.31 -0.13
C PRO A 103 -10.26 1.45 1.38
N TYR A 104 -11.17 0.97 2.23
CA TYR A 104 -11.19 1.30 3.66
C TYR A 104 -9.99 0.74 4.44
N PHE A 105 -9.50 -0.42 4.04
CA PHE A 105 -8.39 -1.08 4.72
C PHE A 105 -7.02 -0.73 4.13
N LEU A 106 -6.98 -0.13 2.93
CA LEU A 106 -5.72 0.04 2.20
C LEU A 106 -4.75 1.01 2.90
N ILE A 107 -5.23 2.20 3.28
CA ILE A 107 -4.41 3.23 3.93
C ILE A 107 -4.03 2.84 5.37
N PRO A 108 -4.97 2.43 6.25
CA PRO A 108 -4.61 2.09 7.63
C PRO A 108 -3.59 0.94 7.71
N VAL A 109 -3.76 -0.07 6.86
CA VAL A 109 -2.84 -1.21 6.79
C VAL A 109 -1.48 -0.80 6.22
N GLY A 110 -1.46 0.01 5.17
CA GLY A 110 -0.21 0.54 4.59
C GLY A 110 0.58 1.39 5.58
N VAL A 111 -0.08 2.26 6.34
CA VAL A 111 0.55 3.08 7.39
C VAL A 111 1.08 2.20 8.52
N THR A 112 0.29 1.22 8.98
CA THR A 112 0.71 0.27 10.03
C THR A 112 1.96 -0.50 9.60
N GLN A 113 2.00 -0.94 8.34
CA GLN A 113 3.12 -1.64 7.74
C GLN A 113 4.41 -0.78 7.75
N ILE A 114 4.30 0.51 7.45
CA ILE A 114 5.42 1.45 7.48
C ILE A 114 5.88 1.69 8.92
N MET A 115 4.96 1.94 9.85
CA MET A 115 5.32 2.26 11.24
C MET A 115 6.07 1.12 11.92
N ILE A 116 5.54 -0.11 11.83
CA ILE A 116 6.16 -1.30 12.42
C ILE A 116 7.40 -1.70 11.61
N GLY A 117 7.33 -1.58 10.29
CA GLY A 117 8.40 -1.99 9.39
C GLY A 117 9.65 -1.14 9.45
N THR A 118 9.49 0.17 9.53
CA THR A 118 10.61 1.11 9.54
C THR A 118 11.57 0.82 10.68
N LEU A 119 11.06 0.50 11.87
CA LEU A 119 11.89 0.15 13.01
C LEU A 119 12.69 -1.15 12.77
N ALA A 120 12.02 -2.20 12.29
CA ALA A 120 12.67 -3.47 12.00
C ALA A 120 13.68 -3.36 10.83
N ASP A 121 13.37 -2.55 9.83
CA ASP A 121 14.20 -2.28 8.65
C ASP A 121 15.46 -1.52 9.00
N ILE A 122 15.34 -0.42 9.74
CA ILE A 122 16.49 0.38 10.18
C ILE A 122 17.43 -0.48 11.03
N TYR A 123 16.90 -1.26 11.97
CA TYR A 123 17.73 -2.15 12.78
C TYR A 123 18.45 -3.20 11.92
N SER A 124 17.73 -3.86 11.02
CA SER A 124 18.31 -4.88 10.14
C SER A 124 19.40 -4.28 9.26
N LEU A 125 19.16 -3.09 8.71
CA LEU A 125 20.10 -2.38 7.84
C LEU A 125 21.38 -2.00 8.59
N LEU A 126 21.25 -1.37 9.77
CA LEU A 126 22.40 -1.00 10.59
C LEU A 126 23.24 -2.21 10.98
N LYS A 127 22.58 -3.33 11.31
CA LYS A 127 23.28 -4.57 11.66
C LYS A 127 24.01 -5.18 10.47
N ILE A 128 23.39 -5.22 9.29
CA ILE A 128 24.04 -5.70 8.06
C ILE A 128 25.27 -4.84 7.73
N ILE A 129 25.18 -3.52 7.88
CA ILE A 129 26.31 -2.61 7.63
C ILE A 129 27.42 -2.85 8.66
N ALA A 130 27.09 -2.95 9.95
CA ALA A 130 28.08 -3.22 10.99
C ALA A 130 28.81 -4.57 10.78
N ASP A 131 28.06 -5.62 10.44
CA ASP A 131 28.62 -6.94 10.12
C ASP A 131 29.52 -6.85 8.87
N ALA A 132 29.11 -6.08 7.85
CA ALA A 132 29.87 -5.88 6.62
C ALA A 132 31.16 -5.07 6.82
N GLU A 133 31.13 -4.05 7.68
CA GLU A 133 32.29 -3.24 8.06
C GLU A 133 33.31 -4.09 8.84
N ALA A 134 32.84 -4.95 9.75
CA ALA A 134 33.70 -5.85 10.51
C ALA A 134 34.50 -6.83 9.62
N VAL A 135 33.92 -7.24 8.48
CA VAL A 135 34.59 -8.14 7.51
C VAL A 135 35.23 -7.41 6.34
N ASN A 136 35.30 -6.07 6.37
CA ASN A 136 35.81 -5.24 5.28
C ASN A 136 35.20 -5.59 3.90
N ALA A 137 33.89 -5.77 3.87
CA ALA A 137 33.18 -6.23 2.67
C ALA A 137 33.47 -5.35 1.45
N TRP A 138 33.66 -5.98 0.29
CA TRP A 138 34.04 -5.28 -0.94
C TRP A 138 32.96 -4.37 -1.52
N TRP A 139 31.69 -4.62 -1.20
CA TRP A 139 30.53 -3.88 -1.71
C TRP A 139 30.21 -2.62 -0.92
N LEU A 140 30.88 -2.37 0.21
CA LEU A 140 30.70 -1.13 0.96
C LEU A 140 31.29 0.06 0.19
N PRO A 141 30.51 1.11 -0.07
CA PRO A 141 30.92 2.21 -0.94
C PRO A 141 32.06 3.06 -0.34
N CYS A 142 32.21 3.11 0.99
CA CYS A 142 33.24 3.91 1.65
C CYS A 142 33.91 3.10 2.78
N LYS A 143 35.24 2.91 2.72
CA LYS A 143 35.98 2.10 3.71
C LYS A 143 36.64 2.91 4.82
N ASP A 144 37.09 4.12 4.51
CA ASP A 144 37.96 4.90 5.40
C ASP A 144 37.26 6.14 6.00
N SER A 145 37.44 7.32 5.41
CA SER A 145 37.00 8.59 6.02
C SER A 145 35.50 8.86 5.96
N PHE A 146 34.75 8.06 5.20
CA PHE A 146 33.35 8.33 4.85
C PHE A 146 32.42 7.16 5.22
N GLN A 147 32.73 6.40 6.27
CA GLN A 147 31.89 5.28 6.74
C GLN A 147 30.43 5.69 7.00
N ILE A 148 30.20 6.94 7.43
CA ILE A 148 28.83 7.45 7.62
C ILE A 148 27.99 7.43 6.34
N LEU A 149 28.61 7.54 5.15
CA LEU A 149 27.90 7.42 3.87
C LEU A 149 27.38 6.00 3.62
N ASN A 150 28.01 4.96 4.18
CA ASN A 150 27.51 3.59 4.11
C ASN A 150 26.14 3.45 4.79
N ILE A 151 25.81 4.33 5.73
CA ILE A 151 24.51 4.36 6.42
C ILE A 151 23.56 5.35 5.73
N ILE A 152 24.05 6.55 5.40
CA ILE A 152 23.22 7.61 4.81
C ILE A 152 22.63 7.19 3.46
N ILE A 153 23.43 6.57 2.58
CA ILE A 153 22.98 6.15 1.24
C ILE A 153 21.81 5.16 1.31
N PRO A 154 21.92 4.01 2.01
CA PRO A 154 20.81 3.07 2.07
C PRO A 154 19.62 3.60 2.86
N MET A 155 19.83 4.45 3.88
CA MET A 155 18.72 5.13 4.57
C MET A 155 17.97 6.07 3.62
N PHE A 156 18.66 6.84 2.79
CA PHE A 156 18.04 7.70 1.79
C PHE A 156 17.23 6.88 0.77
N LEU A 157 17.82 5.81 0.23
CA LEU A 157 17.12 4.90 -0.68
C LEU A 157 15.87 4.28 -0.03
N TYR A 158 15.97 3.91 1.25
CA TYR A 158 14.85 3.40 2.03
C TYR A 158 13.71 4.41 2.11
N PHE A 159 14.00 5.66 2.49
CA PHE A 159 12.99 6.72 2.53
C PHE A 159 12.35 6.95 1.17
N CYS A 160 13.13 6.99 0.08
CA CYS A 160 12.60 7.09 -1.27
C CYS A 160 11.63 5.94 -1.58
N ALA A 161 11.97 4.70 -1.22
CA ALA A 161 11.10 3.54 -1.41
C ALA A 161 9.79 3.66 -0.60
N VAL A 162 9.87 4.11 0.66
CA VAL A 162 8.68 4.36 1.49
C VAL A 162 7.78 5.44 0.87
N PHE A 163 8.36 6.53 0.36
CA PHE A 163 7.61 7.59 -0.32
C PHE A 163 6.91 7.07 -1.59
N VAL A 164 7.59 6.28 -2.41
CA VAL A 164 7.00 5.65 -3.61
C VAL A 164 5.86 4.71 -3.22
N PHE A 165 6.03 3.92 -2.16
CA PHE A 165 5.01 3.01 -1.65
C PHE A 165 3.77 3.77 -1.14
N LEU A 166 3.96 4.82 -0.33
CA LEU A 166 2.88 5.70 0.13
C LEU A 166 2.14 6.36 -1.04
N TYR A 167 2.90 6.84 -2.04
CA TYR A 167 2.31 7.41 -3.24
C TYR A 167 1.43 6.40 -3.97
N ALA A 168 1.93 5.17 -4.18
CA ALA A 168 1.17 4.10 -4.82
C ALA A 168 -0.11 3.74 -4.02
N LEU A 169 -0.01 3.66 -2.69
CA LEU A 169 -1.16 3.44 -1.80
C LEU A 169 -2.23 4.53 -1.95
N CYS A 170 -1.83 5.80 -1.90
CA CYS A 170 -2.74 6.94 -2.06
C CYS A 170 -3.44 6.92 -3.43
N ARG A 171 -2.70 6.66 -4.50
CA ARG A 171 -3.27 6.58 -5.85
C ARG A 171 -4.27 5.43 -5.99
N CYS A 172 -3.98 4.26 -5.42
CA CYS A 172 -4.91 3.14 -5.40
C CYS A 172 -6.15 3.42 -4.55
N HIS A 173 -6.01 4.09 -3.41
CA HIS A 173 -7.12 4.43 -2.53
C HIS A 173 -8.12 5.39 -3.20
N VAL A 174 -7.62 6.50 -3.76
CA VAL A 174 -8.45 7.48 -4.49
C VAL A 174 -9.19 6.80 -5.64
N TYR A 175 -8.54 5.88 -6.34
CA TYR A 175 -9.18 5.12 -7.39
C TYR A 175 -10.33 4.22 -6.89
N PHE A 176 -10.09 3.41 -5.85
CA PHE A 176 -11.13 2.52 -5.33
C PHE A 176 -12.34 3.30 -4.83
N LEU A 177 -12.15 4.50 -4.25
CA LEU A 177 -13.25 5.40 -3.90
C LEU A 177 -14.03 5.87 -5.14
N ALA A 178 -13.33 6.35 -6.17
CA ALA A 178 -13.98 6.81 -7.40
C ALA A 178 -14.77 5.70 -8.09
N LYS A 179 -14.22 4.48 -8.12
CA LYS A 179 -14.91 3.30 -8.66
C LYS A 179 -16.16 2.94 -7.86
N SER A 180 -16.05 2.94 -6.54
CA SER A 180 -17.19 2.67 -5.64
C SER A 180 -18.32 3.68 -5.82
N ALA A 181 -17.99 4.96 -6.03
CA ALA A 181 -18.99 6.00 -6.30
C ALA A 181 -19.70 5.78 -7.64
N PHE A 182 -18.95 5.46 -8.70
CA PHE A 182 -19.50 5.19 -10.02
C PHE A 182 -20.38 3.93 -10.06
N GLU A 183 -19.97 2.86 -9.38
CA GLU A 183 -20.78 1.64 -9.25
C GLU A 183 -22.11 1.93 -8.53
N LEU A 184 -22.08 2.74 -7.47
CA LEU A 184 -23.29 3.16 -6.75
C LEU A 184 -24.23 4.01 -7.62
N GLU A 185 -23.70 4.97 -8.40
CA GLU A 185 -24.49 5.78 -9.32
C GLU A 185 -25.16 4.91 -10.40
N ARG A 186 -24.40 3.97 -10.98
CA ARG A 186 -24.94 3.03 -11.97
C ARG A 186 -26.04 2.14 -11.39
N ASP A 187 -25.86 1.63 -10.17
CA ASP A 187 -26.85 0.78 -9.51
C ASP A 187 -28.10 1.59 -9.09
N ASN A 188 -27.94 2.87 -8.74
CA ASN A 188 -29.07 3.77 -8.50
C ASN A 188 -29.84 4.07 -9.79
N ALA A 189 -29.15 4.36 -10.89
CA ALA A 189 -29.76 4.60 -12.20
C ALA A 189 -30.51 3.35 -12.70
N ARG A 190 -29.92 2.16 -12.51
CA ARG A 190 -30.56 0.88 -12.83
C ARG A 190 -31.84 0.67 -12.02
N ARG A 191 -31.81 0.87 -10.70
CA ARG A 191 -33.01 0.75 -9.84
C ARG A 191 -34.10 1.73 -10.23
N HIS A 192 -33.74 2.99 -10.50
CA HIS A 192 -34.69 4.01 -10.94
C HIS A 192 -35.34 3.64 -12.29
N PHE A 193 -34.60 3.01 -13.20
CA PHE A 193 -35.15 2.50 -14.45
C PHE A 193 -36.09 1.31 -14.24
N GLU A 194 -35.72 0.36 -13.38
CA GLU A 194 -36.55 -0.80 -13.01
C GLU A 194 -37.87 -0.35 -12.35
N ASP A 195 -37.84 0.67 -11.48
CA ASP A 195 -39.01 1.25 -10.84
C ASP A 195 -39.94 1.99 -11.83
N LEU A 196 -39.36 2.70 -12.82
CA LEU A 196 -40.13 3.46 -13.82
C LEU A 196 -40.80 2.57 -14.87
N TYR A 197 -40.12 1.52 -15.32
CA TYR A 197 -40.53 0.73 -16.48
C TYR A 197 -40.99 -0.69 -16.13
N GLY A 198 -40.91 -1.10 -14.87
CA GLY A 198 -41.36 -2.41 -14.38
C GLY A 198 -40.66 -3.61 -15.02
N CYS A 199 -39.57 -3.37 -15.77
CA CYS A 199 -38.82 -4.38 -16.50
C CYS A 199 -37.46 -4.57 -15.83
N ASN A 200 -37.09 -5.82 -15.58
CA ASN A 200 -35.80 -6.18 -15.01
C ASN A 200 -34.69 -5.82 -16.00
N TYR A 201 -33.82 -4.87 -15.65
CA TYR A 201 -32.77 -4.38 -16.54
C TYR A 201 -31.66 -5.44 -16.62
N ASN A 202 -31.83 -6.43 -17.50
CA ASN A 202 -30.75 -7.32 -17.89
C ASN A 202 -29.81 -6.53 -18.80
N GLY A 203 -28.86 -5.81 -18.19
CA GLY A 203 -27.81 -5.09 -18.90
C GLY A 203 -26.89 -6.05 -19.66
N SER A 204 -27.31 -6.50 -20.84
CA SER A 204 -26.44 -7.01 -21.88
C SER A 204 -25.94 -5.83 -22.71
N ASN A 205 -24.81 -5.22 -22.33
CA ASN A 205 -23.86 -4.45 -23.17
C ASN A 205 -24.39 -3.60 -24.36
N GLU A 206 -25.61 -3.09 -24.34
CA GLU A 206 -26.15 -2.20 -25.36
C GLU A 206 -26.45 -0.85 -24.71
N TYR A 207 -25.43 -0.04 -24.51
CA TYR A 207 -25.64 1.40 -24.59
C TYR A 207 -24.42 2.04 -25.23
N ILE A 208 -24.70 2.98 -26.14
CA ILE A 208 -23.81 3.92 -26.83
C ILE A 208 -23.50 3.55 -28.30
N GLU A 209 -24.53 3.57 -29.15
CA GLU A 209 -24.36 3.99 -30.56
C GLU A 209 -25.50 4.92 -31.06
N GLY A 210 -26.47 5.28 -30.19
CA GLY A 210 -27.74 5.86 -30.64
C GLY A 210 -28.04 7.33 -30.30
N THR A 211 -27.09 8.12 -29.78
CA THR A 211 -27.37 9.54 -29.43
C THR A 211 -26.22 10.48 -29.80
N THR A 212 -25.82 10.43 -31.07
CA THR A 212 -25.13 11.55 -31.74
C THR A 212 -25.88 11.95 -33.02
N GLN A 213 -27.16 12.30 -32.88
CA GLN A 213 -27.84 13.19 -33.80
C GLN A 213 -28.86 14.00 -33.00
N PHE A 214 -28.44 15.20 -32.53
CA PHE A 214 -29.13 16.49 -32.60
C PHE A 214 -28.29 17.54 -31.84
#